data_AF-A0A542DZ60-F1
#
_entry.id   AF-A0A542DZ60-F1
#
_cell.length_a   1.000
_cell.length_b   1.000
_cell.length_c   1.000
_cell.angle_alpha   90.00
_cell.angle_beta   90.00
_cell.angle_gamma   90.00
#
_symmetry.space_group_name_H-M   'P 1'
#
loop_
_entity.id
_entity.type
_entity.pdbx_description
1 polymer ?
#
loop_
_entity_poly.entity_id
_entity_poly.type
_entity_poly.pdbx_seq_one_letter_code
_entity_poly.pdbx_strand_id
1 'polypeptide(L)'
;MGVFAKGMDPAVIDASGDKFNQFKTELIDIANAVTSTVQTIHSNWEGTDASQFVSDWNGKKAQVTAAADTLGQLGQKLKSNAQQQQSTSAG
;
A
#
# COMPACT_ATOMS: atom_id res chain seq x y z
N MET A 1 -10.42 26.05 32.38
CA MET A 1 -10.01 24.65 32.16
C MET A 1 -9.96 24.42 30.66
N GLY A 2 -8.77 24.56 30.07
CA GLY A 2 -8.58 24.32 28.64
C GLY A 2 -8.59 22.82 28.39
N VAL A 3 -9.62 22.34 27.72
CA VAL A 3 -9.64 20.99 27.18
C VAL A 3 -8.63 21.02 26.02
N PHE A 4 -7.36 20.76 26.29
CA PHE A 4 -6.40 20.46 25.22
C PHE A 4 -6.99 19.25 24.50
N ALA A 5 -7.51 19.45 23.29
CA ALA A 5 -7.90 18.37 22.40
C ALA A 5 -6.70 17.44 22.34
N LYS A 6 -6.75 16.29 23.02
CA LYS A 6 -5.61 15.38 23.06
C LYS A 6 -5.39 14.93 21.62
N GLY A 7 -4.38 15.50 20.96
CA GLY A 7 -3.83 14.93 19.74
C GLY A 7 -3.53 13.46 19.99
N MET A 8 -3.72 12.64 18.96
CA MET A 8 -3.34 11.23 19.02
C MET A 8 -1.83 11.14 19.29
N ASP A 9 -1.38 10.15 20.05
CA ASP A 9 0.03 9.96 20.38
C ASP A 9 0.89 9.92 19.09
N PRO A 10 1.85 10.86 18.91
CA PRO A 10 2.69 10.91 17.71
C PRO A 10 3.45 9.60 17.45
N ALA A 11 3.84 8.87 18.50
CA ALA A 11 4.52 7.58 18.35
C ALA A 11 3.58 6.51 17.76
N VAL A 12 2.30 6.52 18.16
CA VAL A 12 1.28 5.61 17.63
C VAL A 12 0.98 5.92 16.16
N ILE A 13 0.92 7.20 15.80
CA ILE A 13 0.71 7.64 14.41
C ILE A 13 1.90 7.24 13.53
N ASP A 14 3.13 7.46 13.98
CA ASP A 14 4.33 7.11 13.20
C ASP A 14 4.41 5.59 12.97
N ALA A 15 4.21 4.79 14.02
CA ALA A 15 4.16 3.33 13.92
C ALA A 15 3.04 2.83 13.00
N SER A 16 1.88 3.50 13.01
CA SER A 16 0.80 3.20 12.06
C SER A 16 1.23 3.48 10.63
N GLY A 17 1.93 4.59 10.39
CA GLY A 17 2.49 4.94 9.08
C GLY A 17 3.43 3.86 8.53
N ASP A 18 4.28 3.30 9.39
CA ASP A 18 5.14 2.16 9.02
C ASP A 18 4.34 0.91 8.65
N LYS A 19 3.23 0.64 9.36
CA LYS A 19 2.37 -0.50 9.04
C LYS A 19 1.69 -0.35 7.68
N PHE A 20 1.25 0.85 7.32
CA PHE A 20 0.72 1.14 5.98
C PHE A 20 1.77 0.92 4.88
N ASN A 21 3.02 1.34 5.13
CA ASN A 21 4.13 1.10 4.20
C ASN A 21 4.46 -0.40 4.08
N GLN A 22 4.39 -1.15 5.18
CA GLN A 22 4.54 -2.61 5.14
C GLN A 22 3.47 -3.25 4.25
N PHE A 23 2.20 -2.88 4.42
CA PHE A 23 1.11 -3.42 3.59
C PHE A 23 1.25 -3.05 2.11
N LYS A 24 1.73 -1.83 1.80
CA LYS A 24 2.08 -1.46 0.43
C LYS A 24 3.08 -2.47 -0.17
N THR A 25 4.16 -2.76 0.54
CA THR A 25 5.19 -3.70 0.09
C THR A 25 4.61 -5.09 -0.11
N GLU A 26 3.84 -5.59 0.86
CA GLU A 26 3.20 -6.91 0.78
C GLU A 26 2.27 -7.02 -0.46
N LEU A 27 1.49 -5.99 -0.77
CA LEU A 27 0.65 -5.98 -1.98
C LEU A 27 1.45 -6.02 -3.28
N ILE A 28 2.57 -5.28 -3.34
CA ILE A 28 3.47 -5.28 -4.50
C ILE A 28 4.10 -6.67 -4.69
N ASP A 29 4.56 -7.29 -3.60
CA ASP A 29 5.17 -8.61 -3.62
C ASP A 29 4.19 -9.69 -4.08
N ILE A 30 2.95 -9.65 -3.56
CA ILE A 30 1.87 -10.53 -4.00
C ILE A 30 1.58 -10.33 -5.49
N ALA A 31 1.46 -9.08 -5.96
CA ALA A 31 1.23 -8.79 -7.37
C ALA A 31 2.36 -9.34 -8.25
N ASN A 32 3.61 -9.24 -7.81
CA ASN A 32 4.75 -9.77 -8.55
C ASN A 32 4.75 -11.31 -8.57
N ALA A 33 4.47 -11.96 -7.44
CA ALA A 33 4.36 -13.41 -7.35
C ALA A 33 3.27 -13.96 -8.26
N VAL A 34 2.08 -13.33 -8.27
CA VAL A 34 0.98 -13.74 -9.15
C VAL A 34 1.33 -13.48 -10.61
N THR A 35 1.98 -12.36 -10.96
CA THR A 35 2.49 -12.13 -12.33
C THR A 35 3.41 -13.26 -12.79
N SER A 36 4.34 -13.72 -11.95
CA SER A 36 5.25 -14.82 -12.30
C SER A 36 4.48 -16.11 -12.59
N THR A 37 3.46 -16.43 -11.79
CA THR A 37 2.61 -17.60 -12.01
C THR A 37 1.78 -17.46 -13.28
N VAL A 38 1.20 -16.29 -13.56
CA VAL A 38 0.43 -16.02 -14.78
C VAL A 38 1.30 -16.15 -16.02
N GLN A 39 2.54 -15.68 -15.98
CA GLN A 39 3.50 -15.87 -17.07
C GLN A 39 3.81 -17.35 -17.30
N THR A 40 3.98 -18.12 -16.23
CA THR A 40 4.20 -19.58 -16.32
C THR A 40 3.00 -20.28 -16.97
N ILE A 41 1.78 -19.89 -16.59
CA ILE A 41 0.55 -20.42 -17.21
C ILE A 41 0.51 -20.08 -18.70
N HIS A 42 0.74 -18.81 -19.06
CA HIS A 42 0.72 -18.35 -20.45
C HIS A 42 1.76 -19.05 -21.34
N SER A 43 2.93 -19.41 -20.80
CA SER A 43 3.93 -20.18 -21.53
C SER A 43 3.53 -21.63 -21.82
N ASN A 44 2.49 -22.16 -21.17
CA ASN A 44 2.02 -23.54 -21.32
C ASN A 44 0.58 -23.62 -21.84
N TRP A 45 -0.07 -22.49 -22.09
CA TRP A 45 -1.45 -22.40 -22.54
C TRP A 45 -1.57 -21.38 -23.66
N GLU A 46 -1.95 -21.84 -24.84
CA GLU A 46 -2.08 -21.01 -26.04
C GLU A 46 -3.55 -20.72 -26.39
N GLY A 47 -3.76 -19.73 -27.26
CA GLY A 47 -5.07 -19.36 -27.80
C GLY A 47 -5.71 -18.14 -27.14
N THR A 48 -6.94 -17.85 -27.57
CA THR A 48 -7.68 -16.64 -27.16
C THR A 48 -7.93 -16.61 -25.66
N ASP A 49 -8.32 -17.74 -25.06
CA ASP A 49 -8.63 -17.80 -23.62
C ASP A 49 -7.40 -17.52 -22.75
N ALA A 50 -6.22 -18.00 -23.16
CA ALA A 50 -4.96 -17.72 -22.48
C ALA A 50 -4.63 -16.22 -22.52
N SER A 51 -4.82 -15.60 -23.68
CA SER A 51 -4.63 -14.16 -23.86
C SER A 51 -5.60 -13.34 -23.01
N GLN A 52 -6.87 -13.78 -22.94
CA GLN A 52 -7.89 -13.15 -22.11
C GLN A 52 -7.54 -13.26 -20.62
N PHE A 53 -7.08 -14.41 -20.16
CA PHE A 53 -6.65 -14.61 -18.78
C PHE A 53 -5.48 -13.70 -18.38
N VAL A 54 -4.47 -13.53 -19.25
CA VAL A 54 -3.36 -12.59 -19.01
C VAL A 54 -3.87 -11.14 -18.98
N SER A 55 -4.77 -10.78 -19.88
CA SER A 55 -5.39 -9.45 -19.91
C SER A 55 -6.17 -9.15 -18.63
N ASP A 56 -7.00 -10.09 -18.18
CA ASP A 56 -7.77 -10.00 -16.95
C ASP A 56 -6.84 -9.83 -15.74
N TRP A 57 -5.76 -10.61 -15.68
CA TRP A 57 -4.74 -10.46 -14.65
C TRP A 57 -4.10 -9.06 -14.68
N ASN A 58 -3.71 -8.54 -15.84
CA ASN A 58 -3.13 -7.20 -15.94
C ASN A 58 -4.07 -6.12 -15.40
N GLY A 59 -5.38 -6.25 -15.68
CA GLY A 59 -6.41 -5.39 -15.09
C GLY A 59 -6.46 -5.47 -13.55
N LYS A 60 -6.39 -6.68 -12.98
CA LYS A 60 -6.35 -6.87 -11.52
C LYS A 60 -5.06 -6.38 -10.88
N LYS A 61 -3.90 -6.61 -11.53
CA LYS A 61 -2.60 -6.10 -11.09
C LYS A 61 -2.61 -4.57 -10.96
N ALA A 62 -3.21 -3.88 -11.92
CA ALA A 62 -3.34 -2.42 -11.85
C ALA A 62 -4.15 -1.98 -10.61
N GLN A 63 -5.23 -2.67 -10.28
CA GLN A 63 -6.03 -2.40 -9.09
C GLN A 63 -5.26 -2.64 -7.79
N VAL A 64 -4.50 -3.74 -7.71
CA VAL A 64 -3.65 -4.05 -6.54
C VAL A 64 -2.55 -3.01 -6.38
N THR A 65 -1.92 -2.58 -7.47
CA THR A 65 -0.88 -1.55 -7.47
C THR A 65 -1.43 -0.20 -7.00
N ALA A 66 -2.61 0.20 -7.49
CA ALA A 66 -3.28 1.44 -7.06
C ALA A 66 -3.65 1.42 -5.57
N ALA A 67 -4.07 0.27 -5.04
CA ALA A 67 -4.30 0.09 -3.61
C ALA A 67 -2.99 0.24 -2.82
N ALA A 68 -1.90 -0.38 -3.28
CA ALA A 68 -0.58 -0.26 -2.66
C ALA A 68 -0.09 1.20 -2.62
N ASP A 69 -0.29 1.96 -3.70
CA ASP A 69 0.04 3.39 -3.74
C ASP A 69 -0.80 4.21 -2.77
N THR A 70 -2.09 3.91 -2.66
CA THR A 70 -2.98 4.56 -1.68
C THR A 70 -2.50 4.31 -0.25
N LEU A 71 -2.11 3.07 0.07
CA LEU A 71 -1.55 2.74 1.39
C LEU A 71 -0.25 3.51 1.66
N GLY A 72 0.65 3.61 0.67
CA GLY A 72 1.87 4.42 0.80
C GLY A 72 1.59 5.90 1.04
N GLN A 73 0.61 6.48 0.34
CA GLN A 73 0.20 7.86 0.56
C GLN A 73 -0.38 8.09 1.96
N LEU A 74 -1.19 7.16 2.46
CA LEU A 74 -1.72 7.20 3.83
C LEU A 74 -0.59 7.06 4.85
N GLY A 75 0.33 6.13 4.65
CA GLY A 75 1.51 5.96 5.48
C GLY A 75 2.33 7.25 5.58
N GLN A 76 2.63 7.89 4.45
CA GLN A 76 3.35 9.16 4.41
C GLN A 76 2.60 10.28 5.13
N LYS A 77 1.27 10.39 4.96
CA LYS A 77 0.44 11.39 5.66
C LYS A 77 0.51 11.22 7.18
N LEU A 78 0.47 9.98 7.68
CA LEU A 78 0.59 9.70 9.11
C LEU A 78 1.96 10.13 9.63
N LYS A 79 3.05 9.74 8.96
CA LYS A 79 4.41 10.13 9.37
C LYS A 79 4.61 11.64 9.38
N SER A 80 4.12 12.34 8.35
CA SER A 80 4.15 13.81 8.32
C SER A 80 3.35 14.43 9.46
N ASN A 81 2.20 13.85 9.83
CA ASN A 81 1.39 14.34 10.94
C ASN A 81 2.09 14.13 12.30
N ALA A 82 2.71 12.96 12.51
CA ALA A 82 3.49 12.69 13.73
C ALA A 82 4.63 13.71 13.91
N GLN A 83 5.38 14.01 12.84
CA GLN A 83 6.46 15.00 12.84
C GLN A 83 5.97 16.42 13.20
N GLN A 84 4.82 16.83 12.65
CA GLN A 84 4.22 18.14 12.94
C GLN A 84 3.81 18.26 14.41
N GLN A 85 3.23 17.20 14.99
CA GLN A 85 2.82 17.19 16.40
C GLN A 85 4.02 17.23 17.35
N GLN A 86 5.10 16.50 17.04
CA GLN A 86 6.34 16.55 17.81
C GLN A 86 6.97 17.95 17.78
N SER A 87 7.00 18.58 16.61
CA SER A 87 7.56 19.94 16.45
C SER A 87 6.74 21.00 17.19
N THR A 88 5.41 20.88 17.17
CA THR A 88 4.50 21.82 17.86
C THR A 88 4.56 21.66 19.38
N SER A 89 4.76 20.44 19.87
CA SER A 89 4.84 20.16 21.32
C SER A 89 6.18 20.54 21.93
N ALA A 90 7.21 20.78 21.10
CA ALA A 90 8.56 21.14 21.53
C ALA A 90 8.84 22.66 21.54
N GLY A 91 7.94 23.47 20.97
CA GLY A 91 8.03 24.94 20.94
C GLY A 91 7.07 25.59 21.93
#